data_AF-A0A7M2Y8F5-F1
#
_entry.id   AF-A0A7M2Y8F5-F1
#
_cell.length_a   1.000
_cell.length_b   1.000
_cell.length_c   1.000
_cell.angle_alpha   90.00
_cell.angle_beta   90.00
_cell.angle_gamma   90.00
#
_symmetry.space_group_name_H-M   'P 1'
#
loop_
_entity.id
_entity.type
_entity.pdbx_description
1 polymer ?
#
loop_
_entity_poly.entity_id
_entity_poly.type
_entity_poly.pdbx_seq_one_letter_code
_entity_poly.pdbx_strand_id
1 'polypeptide(L)'
;MKTISFLRNHFLVAIALLTAGVTMSFKMAEERAADTAYYYNSDDMSEGAFQNVSNWTTSNSAEIGCSTSGVRPCKLIVPQNSSLVDVLESKDNQQVLDISESRKSAP
;
A
#
# COMPACT_ATOMS: atom_id res chain seq x y z
N MET A 1 47.94 19.13 62.90
CA MET A 1 47.80 17.68 62.60
C MET A 1 46.95 17.52 61.35
N LYS A 2 47.35 16.57 60.47
CA LYS A 2 46.56 15.89 59.41
C LYS A 2 46.23 16.73 58.16
N THR A 3 47.01 16.62 57.06
CA THR A 3 46.93 15.59 55.98
C THR A 3 45.57 15.66 55.26
N ILE A 4 45.41 15.79 53.94
CA ILE A 4 46.00 15.02 52.84
C ILE A 4 45.76 15.79 51.53
N SER A 5 46.82 15.93 50.73
CA SER A 5 46.76 16.16 49.28
C SER A 5 46.02 15.02 48.58
N PHE A 6 44.92 15.26 47.88
CA PHE A 6 44.50 14.34 46.82
C PHE A 6 43.55 15.00 45.81
N LEU A 7 43.88 14.84 44.53
CA LEU A 7 43.06 15.06 43.33
C LEU A 7 42.85 16.53 42.91
N ARG A 8 43.82 17.22 42.29
CA ARG A 8 44.31 17.05 40.91
C ARG A 8 43.65 15.95 40.07
N ASN A 9 43.07 16.39 38.95
CA ASN A 9 42.75 15.61 37.74
C ASN A 9 41.33 15.03 37.67
N HIS A 10 40.75 15.18 36.48
CA HIS A 10 39.48 14.62 36.00
C HIS A 10 38.20 15.44 36.22
N PHE A 11 38.16 16.65 35.63
CA PHE A 11 36.88 17.19 35.15
C PHE A 11 36.90 17.31 33.61
N LEU A 12 37.31 16.22 32.97
CA LEU A 12 37.00 15.94 31.57
C LEU A 12 35.88 14.89 31.60
N VAL A 13 34.65 15.32 31.86
CA VAL A 13 33.46 14.49 31.66
C VAL A 13 32.70 15.08 30.49
N ALA A 14 32.85 14.38 29.38
CA ALA A 14 32.19 14.55 28.11
C ALA A 14 30.69 14.89 28.26
N ILE A 15 30.32 16.12 27.95
CA ILE A 15 28.97 16.43 27.48
C ILE A 15 29.02 16.26 25.95
N ALA A 16 29.17 15.01 25.54
CA ALA A 16 29.00 14.56 24.17
C ALA A 16 27.69 13.77 24.10
N LEU A 17 26.59 14.40 24.50
CA LEU A 17 25.24 13.91 24.30
C LEU A 17 24.35 15.13 24.20
N LEU A 18 23.35 15.06 23.32
CA LEU A 18 22.27 16.04 23.11
C LEU A 18 22.44 17.06 21.97
N THR A 19 23.13 16.70 20.89
CA THR A 19 22.83 17.29 19.55
C THR A 19 22.67 16.21 18.47
N ALA A 20 22.12 15.05 18.84
CA ALA A 20 21.45 14.17 17.90
C ALA A 20 19.94 14.50 17.81
N GLY A 21 19.58 15.77 18.02
CA GLY A 21 18.34 16.35 17.51
C GLY A 21 18.55 16.78 16.06
N VAL A 22 19.14 15.91 15.23
CA VAL A 22 18.99 16.07 13.79
C VAL A 22 17.51 15.84 13.59
N THR A 23 16.81 16.93 13.34
CA THR A 23 15.45 16.92 12.85
C THR A 23 15.41 15.80 11.84
N MET A 24 14.68 14.72 12.13
CA MET A 24 14.16 13.86 11.09
C MET A 24 13.14 14.75 10.38
N SER A 25 13.68 15.73 9.66
CA SER A 25 13.07 16.49 8.60
C SER A 25 12.35 15.42 7.86
N PHE A 26 11.02 15.50 7.90
CA PHE A 26 10.13 14.63 7.19
C PHE A 26 10.66 14.56 5.76
N LYS A 27 11.53 13.58 5.49
CA LYS A 27 11.53 12.87 4.23
C LYS A 27 10.23 12.09 4.32
N MET A 28 9.11 12.82 4.18
CA MET A 28 8.10 12.35 3.27
C MET A 28 8.91 12.12 2.00
N ALA A 29 9.37 10.87 1.85
CA ALA A 29 9.48 10.34 0.52
C ALA A 29 8.14 10.74 -0.08
N GLU A 30 8.19 11.63 -1.06
CA GLU A 30 7.13 11.72 -2.04
C GLU A 30 7.09 10.31 -2.63
N GLU A 31 6.40 9.41 -1.93
CA GLU A 31 5.95 8.15 -2.47
C GLU A 31 5.02 8.64 -3.56
N ARG A 32 5.57 8.72 -4.78
CA ARG A 32 4.77 8.86 -5.97
C ARG A 32 3.84 7.66 -5.88
N ALA A 33 2.62 7.90 -5.41
CA ALA A 33 1.69 6.84 -5.11
C ALA A 33 1.64 5.94 -6.34
N ALA A 34 2.07 4.69 -6.19
CA ALA A 34 2.16 3.80 -7.33
C ALA A 34 0.74 3.40 -7.75
N ASP A 35 0.58 2.98 -9.00
CA ASP A 35 -0.65 2.34 -9.43
C ASP A 35 -0.97 1.15 -8.52
N THR A 36 -2.24 1.01 -8.14
CA THR A 36 -2.67 -0.01 -7.19
C THR A 36 -3.36 -1.15 -7.93
N ALA A 37 -2.89 -2.37 -7.72
CA ALA A 37 -3.55 -3.57 -8.22
C ALA A 37 -4.69 -3.98 -7.30
N TYR A 38 -5.88 -4.10 -7.88
CA TYR A 38 -7.06 -4.67 -7.24
C TYR A 38 -7.41 -6.00 -7.90
N TYR A 39 -7.81 -6.95 -7.08
CA TYR A 39 -8.17 -8.31 -7.48
C TYR A 39 -9.61 -8.62 -7.13
N TYR A 40 -10.35 -9.18 -8.07
CA TYR A 40 -11.73 -9.60 -7.82
C TYR A 40 -11.73 -10.86 -6.94
N ASN A 41 -12.35 -10.76 -5.76
CA ASN A 41 -12.36 -11.82 -4.73
C ASN A 41 -13.75 -12.37 -4.41
N SER A 42 -14.74 -12.08 -5.25
CA SER A 42 -16.08 -12.66 -5.16
C SER A 42 -16.35 -13.62 -6.31
N ASP A 43 -17.24 -14.59 -6.11
CA ASP A 43 -17.78 -15.46 -7.15
C ASP A 43 -19.07 -14.90 -7.77
N ASP A 44 -19.56 -13.77 -7.28
CA ASP A 44 -20.74 -13.11 -7.79
C ASP A 44 -20.52 -12.59 -9.23
N MET A 45 -21.47 -12.87 -10.10
CA MET A 45 -21.51 -12.43 -11.50
C MET A 45 -22.84 -11.76 -11.85
N SER A 46 -23.68 -11.50 -10.85
CA SER A 46 -24.94 -10.78 -11.02
C SER A 46 -24.71 -9.37 -11.60
N GLU A 47 -25.75 -8.79 -12.19
CA GLU A 47 -25.68 -7.43 -12.74
C GLU A 47 -25.19 -6.44 -11.66
N GLY A 48 -24.10 -5.73 -11.94
CA GLY A 48 -23.49 -4.79 -11.01
C GLY A 48 -22.54 -5.42 -9.96
N ALA A 49 -22.32 -6.74 -9.99
CA ALA A 49 -21.38 -7.38 -9.07
C ALA A 49 -19.93 -6.89 -9.29
N PHE A 50 -19.53 -6.62 -10.53
CA PHE A 50 -18.16 -6.25 -10.86
C PHE A 50 -17.83 -4.80 -10.50
N GLN A 51 -18.82 -3.90 -10.49
CA GLN A 51 -18.67 -2.52 -10.02
C GLN A 51 -18.67 -2.42 -8.48
N ASN A 52 -19.12 -3.47 -7.77
CA ASN A 52 -19.18 -3.44 -6.31
C ASN A 52 -17.78 -3.55 -5.71
N VAL A 53 -17.30 -2.44 -5.14
CA VAL A 53 -15.96 -2.33 -4.52
C VAL A 53 -15.72 -3.37 -3.40
N SER A 54 -16.75 -3.84 -2.71
CA SER A 54 -16.57 -4.89 -1.68
C SER A 54 -16.17 -6.25 -2.26
N ASN A 55 -16.34 -6.45 -3.57
CA ASN A 55 -15.93 -7.65 -4.28
C ASN A 55 -14.49 -7.57 -4.82
N TRP A 56 -13.73 -6.57 -4.36
CA TRP A 56 -12.32 -6.38 -4.72
C TRP A 56 -11.43 -6.33 -3.49
N THR A 57 -10.18 -6.75 -3.66
CA THR A 57 -9.15 -6.71 -2.61
C THR A 57 -7.79 -6.38 -3.21
N THR A 58 -6.89 -5.79 -2.41
CA THR A 58 -5.48 -5.61 -2.79
C THR A 58 -4.61 -6.81 -2.41
N SER A 59 -5.20 -7.85 -1.78
CA SER A 59 -4.49 -9.09 -1.44
C SER A 59 -4.10 -9.87 -2.69
N ASN A 60 -2.81 -10.18 -2.83
CA ASN A 60 -2.27 -10.96 -3.94
C ASN A 60 -2.79 -12.41 -3.98
N SER A 61 -3.26 -12.97 -2.87
CA SER A 61 -3.88 -14.31 -2.88
C SER A 61 -5.12 -14.39 -3.78
N ALA A 62 -5.78 -13.26 -4.03
CA ALA A 62 -6.90 -13.19 -4.97
C ALA A 62 -6.44 -13.20 -6.44
N GLU A 63 -5.15 -13.12 -6.73
CA GLU A 63 -4.57 -13.32 -8.07
C GLU A 63 -4.61 -14.81 -8.51
N ILE A 64 -4.74 -15.74 -7.57
CA ILE A 64 -4.75 -17.17 -7.87
C ILE A 64 -5.85 -17.47 -8.90
N GLY A 65 -5.45 -18.11 -10.00
CA GLY A 65 -6.37 -18.45 -11.10
C GLY A 65 -6.62 -17.31 -12.10
N CYS A 66 -5.92 -16.17 -12.00
CA CYS A 66 -5.88 -15.19 -13.08
C CYS A 66 -5.34 -15.83 -14.37
N SER A 67 -6.04 -15.57 -15.47
CA SER A 67 -5.71 -15.94 -16.83
C SER A 67 -5.97 -14.78 -17.77
N THR A 68 -5.59 -14.90 -19.04
CA THR A 68 -5.93 -13.93 -20.09
C THR A 68 -7.35 -14.12 -20.64
N SER A 69 -8.01 -15.22 -20.28
CA SER A 69 -9.38 -15.56 -20.72
C SER A 69 -10.30 -15.84 -19.54
N GLY A 70 -11.58 -15.56 -19.69
CA GLY A 70 -12.58 -15.83 -18.66
C GLY A 70 -13.79 -14.92 -18.77
N VAL A 71 -14.75 -15.15 -17.89
CA VAL A 71 -16.03 -14.40 -17.83
C VAL A 71 -16.14 -13.53 -16.59
N ARG A 72 -15.14 -13.59 -15.70
CA ARG A 72 -15.02 -12.77 -14.49
C ARG A 72 -13.78 -11.89 -14.57
N PRO A 73 -13.81 -10.68 -14.00
CA PRO A 73 -12.59 -9.90 -13.83
C PRO A 73 -11.65 -10.64 -12.86
N CYS A 74 -10.35 -10.45 -13.03
CA CYS A 74 -9.36 -10.96 -12.10
C CYS A 74 -8.54 -9.84 -11.49
N LYS A 75 -7.92 -9.00 -12.33
CA LYS A 75 -7.04 -7.91 -11.91
C LYS A 75 -7.40 -6.62 -12.64
N LEU A 76 -7.35 -5.52 -11.91
CA LEU A 76 -7.53 -4.17 -12.43
C LEU A 76 -6.46 -3.26 -11.82
N ILE A 77 -5.87 -2.41 -12.64
CA ILE A 77 -4.87 -1.43 -12.20
C ILE A 77 -5.55 -0.08 -12.08
N VAL A 78 -5.59 0.44 -10.86
CA VAL A 78 -6.12 1.77 -10.57
C VAL A 78 -4.96 2.76 -10.60
N PRO A 79 -5.00 3.78 -11.48
CA PRO A 79 -3.94 4.78 -11.58
C PRO A 79 -3.72 5.52 -10.28
N GLN A 80 -2.51 6.03 -10.09
CA GLN A 80 -2.20 6.99 -9.04
C GLN A 80 -3.26 8.11 -8.94
N ASN A 81 -3.62 8.48 -7.71
CA ASN A 81 -4.60 9.54 -7.40
C ASN A 81 -6.04 9.25 -7.88
N SER A 82 -6.35 8.02 -8.28
CA SER A 82 -7.72 7.54 -8.50
C SER A 82 -8.10 6.53 -7.42
N SER A 83 -9.39 6.40 -7.13
CA SER A 83 -9.91 5.31 -6.30
C SER A 83 -10.53 4.21 -7.17
N LEU A 84 -10.67 3.01 -6.60
CA LEU A 84 -11.39 1.93 -7.26
C LEU A 84 -12.85 2.32 -7.54
N VAL A 85 -13.48 3.14 -6.67
CA VAL A 85 -14.83 3.67 -6.90
C VAL A 85 -14.85 4.52 -8.17
N ASP A 86 -13.93 5.47 -8.33
CA ASP A 86 -13.88 6.36 -9.50
C ASP A 86 -13.73 5.58 -10.82
N VAL A 87 -13.00 4.46 -10.77
CA VAL A 87 -12.80 3.59 -11.93
C VAL A 87 -14.05 2.76 -12.24
N LEU A 88 -14.87 2.40 -11.25
CA LEU A 88 -15.98 1.45 -11.39
C LEU A 88 -17.39 2.08 -11.42
N GLU A 89 -17.61 3.26 -10.83
CA GLU A 89 -18.93 3.77 -10.45
C GLU A 89 -19.96 3.94 -11.59
N SER A 90 -19.50 4.01 -12.84
CA SER A 90 -20.32 4.18 -14.04
C SER A 90 -20.22 3.01 -15.01
N LYS A 91 -19.63 1.90 -14.58
CA LYS A 91 -19.33 0.75 -15.45
C LYS A 91 -20.24 -0.42 -15.17
N ASP A 92 -20.92 -0.89 -16.21
CA ASP A 92 -21.58 -2.19 -16.16
C ASP A 92 -20.54 -3.34 -16.11
N ASN A 93 -21.00 -4.56 -15.89
CA ASN A 93 -20.12 -5.73 -15.79
C ASN A 93 -19.26 -5.93 -17.06
N GLN A 94 -19.79 -5.67 -18.25
CA GLN A 94 -19.03 -5.82 -19.49
C GLN A 94 -17.94 -4.75 -19.59
N GLN A 95 -18.25 -3.51 -19.22
CA GLN A 95 -17.28 -2.41 -19.19
C GLN A 95 -16.19 -2.64 -18.15
N VAL A 96 -16.51 -3.21 -16.98
CA VAL A 96 -15.50 -3.61 -15.98
C VAL A 96 -14.63 -4.76 -16.50
N LEU A 97 -15.23 -5.73 -17.19
CA LEU A 97 -14.47 -6.76 -17.88
C LEU A 97 -13.51 -6.11 -18.89
N ASP A 98 -13.97 -5.23 -19.76
CA ASP A 98 -13.14 -4.65 -20.83
C ASP A 98 -11.89 -3.90 -20.32
N ILE A 99 -11.95 -3.32 -19.11
CA ILE A 99 -10.81 -2.64 -18.47
C ILE A 99 -9.97 -3.54 -17.55
N SER A 100 -10.37 -4.79 -17.32
CA SER A 100 -9.61 -5.72 -16.50
C SER A 100 -8.39 -6.25 -17.25
N GLU A 101 -7.21 -6.20 -16.64
CA GLU A 101 -5.97 -6.70 -17.25
C GLU A 101 -5.92 -8.22 -17.35
N SER A 102 -6.63 -8.91 -16.46
CA SER A 102 -6.74 -10.37 -16.45
C SER A 102 -8.12 -10.81 -16.00
N ARG A 103 -8.45 -12.08 -16.26
CA ARG A 103 -9.77 -12.68 -16.09
C ARG A 103 -9.70 -13.99 -15.31
N LYS A 104 -10.84 -14.41 -14.77
CA LYS A 104 -11.06 -15.73 -14.19
C LYS A 104 -12.18 -16.45 -14.95
N SER A 105 -12.13 -17.76 -14.94
CA SER A 105 -13.25 -18.60 -15.34
C SER A 105 -14.49 -18.31 -14.46
N ALA A 106 -15.65 -18.80 -14.88
CA ALA A 106 -16.80 -18.87 -14.00
C ALA A 106 -16.44 -19.63 -12.70
N PRO A 107 -17.12 -19.34 -11.58
CA PRO A 107 -16.93 -20.06 -10.32
C PRO A 107 -17.06 -21.58 -10.45
#